data_AF-A0A945CEY1-F1
#
_entry.id   AF-A0A945CEY1-F1
#
_cell.length_a   1.000
_cell.length_b   1.000
_cell.length_c   1.000
_cell.angle_alpha   90.00
_cell.angle_beta   90.00
_cell.angle_gamma   90.00
#
_symmetry.space_group_name_H-M   'P 1'
#
loop_
_entity.id
_entity.type
_entity.pdbx_description
1 polymer ?
#
loop_
_entity_poly.entity_id
_entity_poly.type
_entity_poly.pdbx_seq_one_letter_code
_entity_poly.pdbx_strand_id
1 'polypeptide(L)'
;MNTFEYRDFDRRIWEEELEAFVPKVVYDMHVHLWSEAHRGQLSGPPTGLRLEIDYQDHLEWAGKLFPGREIHFLALATPIPGMDEEGHNRWLAEQMAGDPHSAASMVVTPDMTPEQAAAQVEEHGFFGMKPYRTFAPDMTNARIADFLPEVLVEVADEKGMAITLHLAGKEGPADRENLADL
;
A
#
# COMPACT_ATOMS: atom_id res chain seq x y z
N MET A 1 17.97 11.91 -0.50
CA MET A 1 17.72 10.62 -1.19
C MET A 1 18.77 9.63 -0.74
N ASN A 2 18.35 8.52 -0.11
CA ASN A 2 19.26 7.43 0.26
C ASN A 2 19.85 6.87 -1.05
N THR A 3 21.13 7.11 -1.28
CA THR A 3 21.84 6.62 -2.46
C THR A 3 21.98 5.11 -2.35
N PHE A 4 21.21 4.40 -3.16
CA PHE A 4 21.43 2.99 -3.45
C PHE A 4 22.68 2.83 -4.31
N GLU A 5 23.64 2.05 -3.82
CA GLU A 5 24.78 1.64 -4.61
C GLU A 5 24.48 0.26 -5.20
N TYR A 6 24.35 0.19 -6.53
CA TYR A 6 24.21 -1.08 -7.25
C TYR A 6 25.60 -1.68 -7.45
N ARG A 7 25.94 -2.71 -6.67
CA ARG A 7 27.29 -3.26 -6.64
C ARG A 7 27.46 -4.37 -7.65
N ASP A 8 28.72 -4.72 -7.92
CA ASP A 8 29.07 -5.86 -8.78
C ASP A 8 28.44 -7.18 -8.33
N PHE A 9 28.28 -7.38 -7.02
CA PHE A 9 27.61 -8.56 -6.47
C PHE A 9 26.13 -8.60 -6.86
N ASP A 10 25.42 -7.47 -6.78
CA ASP A 10 24.00 -7.38 -7.10
C ASP A 10 23.79 -7.62 -8.61
N ARG A 11 24.68 -7.04 -9.45
CA ARG A 11 24.71 -7.31 -10.91
C ARG A 11 24.92 -8.79 -11.24
N ARG A 12 25.84 -9.47 -10.55
CA ARG A 12 26.11 -10.89 -10.81
C ARG A 12 24.92 -11.78 -10.45
N ILE A 13 24.24 -11.53 -9.33
CA ILE A 13 22.99 -12.25 -8.99
C ILE A 13 21.98 -12.07 -10.12
N TRP A 14 21.84 -10.84 -10.62
CA TRP A 14 20.93 -10.58 -11.72
C TRP A 14 21.28 -11.37 -12.98
N GLU A 15 22.50 -11.22 -13.49
CA GLU A 15 22.96 -11.82 -14.75
C GLU A 15 23.03 -13.36 -14.68
N GLU A 16 23.50 -13.91 -13.56
CA GLU A 16 23.77 -15.34 -13.42
C GLU A 16 22.52 -16.14 -13.00
N GLU A 17 21.59 -15.54 -12.22
CA GLU A 17 20.49 -16.28 -11.58
C GLU A 17 19.09 -15.79 -11.98
N LEU A 18 18.88 -14.47 -12.08
CA LEU A 18 17.54 -13.91 -12.20
C LEU A 18 17.16 -13.56 -13.65
N GLU A 19 18.13 -13.24 -14.51
CA GLU A 19 17.82 -12.66 -15.82
C GLU A 19 17.00 -13.63 -16.71
N ALA A 20 17.34 -14.91 -16.69
CA ALA A 20 16.62 -15.93 -17.46
C ALA A 20 15.31 -16.38 -16.79
N PHE A 21 15.16 -16.14 -15.49
CA PHE A 21 14.03 -16.61 -14.68
C PHE A 21 12.89 -15.58 -14.58
N VAL A 22 13.25 -14.32 -14.28
CA VAL A 22 12.26 -13.25 -14.05
C VAL A 22 11.61 -12.86 -15.37
N PRO A 23 10.26 -12.88 -15.47
CA PRO A 23 9.53 -12.51 -16.67
C PRO A 23 9.84 -11.10 -17.17
N LYS A 24 9.56 -10.83 -18.45
CA LYS A 24 9.76 -9.51 -19.06
C LYS A 24 8.82 -8.43 -18.51
N VAL A 25 7.65 -8.83 -18.03
CA VAL A 25 6.69 -7.97 -17.34
C VAL A 25 6.55 -8.48 -15.91
N VAL A 26 6.77 -7.61 -14.94
CA VAL A 26 6.63 -7.91 -13.50
C VAL A 26 5.58 -6.98 -12.92
N TYR A 27 4.74 -7.53 -12.06
CA TYR A 27 3.76 -6.76 -11.30
C TYR A 27 4.14 -6.82 -9.82
N ASP A 28 4.61 -5.70 -9.27
CA ASP A 28 4.89 -5.61 -7.84
C ASP A 28 3.59 -5.33 -7.09
N MET A 29 3.11 -6.34 -6.36
CA MET A 29 1.81 -6.27 -5.70
C MET A 29 1.82 -5.46 -4.38
N HIS A 30 2.97 -4.93 -3.94
CA HIS A 30 3.03 -4.25 -2.65
C HIS A 30 4.10 -3.16 -2.60
N VAL A 31 3.73 -1.94 -2.99
CA VAL A 31 4.54 -0.73 -2.75
C VAL A 31 3.79 0.30 -1.92
N HIS A 32 4.54 1.14 -1.22
CA HIS A 32 4.04 2.31 -0.51
C HIS A 32 4.60 3.57 -1.16
N LEU A 33 3.73 4.54 -1.45
CA LEU A 33 4.08 5.86 -1.92
C LEU A 33 3.73 6.87 -0.84
N TRP A 34 4.49 7.94 -0.71
CA TRP A 34 4.22 8.97 0.28
C TRP A 34 4.64 10.35 -0.19
N SER A 35 3.81 11.35 0.14
CA SER A 35 4.19 12.76 0.10
C SER A 35 3.91 13.48 1.42
N GLU A 36 4.88 14.25 1.90
CA GLU A 36 4.74 15.07 3.11
C GLU A 36 3.72 16.20 2.97
N ALA A 37 3.26 16.48 1.74
CA ALA A 37 2.09 17.31 1.53
C ALA A 37 0.85 16.80 2.30
N HIS A 38 0.76 15.49 2.52
CA HIS A 38 -0.36 14.83 3.21
C HIS A 38 -0.06 14.47 4.66
N ARG A 39 0.97 15.08 5.26
CA ARG A 39 1.35 14.80 6.66
C ARG A 39 0.26 15.11 7.69
N GLY A 40 -0.78 15.88 7.33
CA GLY A 40 -1.85 16.26 8.24
C GLY A 40 -1.31 16.89 9.52
N GLN A 41 -1.56 16.25 10.66
CA GLN A 41 -1.19 16.73 11.99
C GLN A 41 0.25 16.34 12.39
N LEU A 42 0.92 15.50 11.60
CA LEU A 42 2.26 15.02 11.88
C LEU A 42 3.28 16.15 11.87
N SER A 43 4.22 16.13 12.81
CA SER A 43 5.29 17.12 12.93
C SER A 43 6.67 16.46 12.94
N GLY A 44 7.73 17.28 12.94
CA GLY A 44 9.11 16.82 12.88
C GLY A 44 9.55 16.36 11.49
N PRO A 45 10.84 16.00 11.34
CA PRO A 45 11.41 15.59 10.07
C PRO A 45 10.81 14.28 9.55
N PRO A 46 10.62 14.13 8.23
CA PRO A 46 10.13 12.88 7.63
C PRO A 46 11.14 11.74 7.85
N THR A 47 10.65 10.61 8.36
CA THR A 47 11.45 9.39 8.58
C THR A 47 10.61 8.14 8.32
N GLY A 48 11.26 7.02 7.99
CA GLY A 48 10.57 5.74 7.75
C GLY A 48 9.54 5.85 6.62
N LEU A 49 8.29 5.49 6.91
CA LEU A 49 7.17 5.57 5.96
C LEU A 49 6.85 7.00 5.49
N ARG A 50 7.36 8.02 6.18
CA ARG A 50 7.19 9.43 5.81
C ARG A 50 8.25 9.94 4.82
N LEU A 51 9.18 9.09 4.38
CA LEU A 51 10.13 9.50 3.36
C LEU A 51 9.39 9.69 2.03
N GLU A 52 9.57 10.87 1.43
CA GLU A 52 9.05 11.19 0.09
C GLU A 52 9.50 10.13 -0.90
N ILE A 53 8.52 9.47 -1.51
CA ILE A 53 8.73 8.47 -2.55
C ILE A 53 7.47 8.39 -3.41
N ASP A 54 7.62 8.71 -4.68
CA ASP A 54 6.52 8.72 -5.64
C ASP A 54 6.61 7.54 -6.63
N TYR A 55 5.71 7.52 -7.61
CA TYR A 55 5.68 6.47 -8.62
C TYR A 55 6.96 6.43 -9.48
N GLN A 56 7.52 7.59 -9.82
CA GLN A 56 8.74 7.67 -10.63
C GLN A 56 9.95 7.18 -9.85
N ASP A 57 10.03 7.51 -8.57
CA ASP A 57 11.07 6.96 -7.69
C ASP A 57 11.02 5.41 -7.72
N HIS A 58 9.83 4.80 -7.59
CA HIS A 58 9.68 3.35 -7.67
C HIS A 58 10.11 2.77 -9.02
N LEU A 59 9.79 3.43 -10.14
CA LEU A 59 10.28 3.01 -11.46
C LEU A 59 11.80 3.10 -11.59
N GLU A 60 12.43 4.15 -11.07
CA GLU A 60 13.89 4.29 -11.06
C GLU A 60 14.56 3.19 -10.22
N TRP A 61 13.97 2.84 -9.08
CA TRP A 61 14.41 1.73 -8.25
C TRP A 61 14.25 0.38 -8.96
N ALA A 62 13.07 0.14 -9.53
CA ALA A 62 12.79 -1.09 -10.24
C ALA A 62 13.67 -1.26 -11.48
N GLY A 63 13.99 -0.18 -12.21
CA GLY A 63 14.90 -0.21 -13.35
C GLY A 63 16.34 -0.59 -12.97
N LYS A 64 16.78 -0.30 -11.74
CA LYS A 64 18.09 -0.71 -11.21
C LYS A 64 18.08 -2.17 -10.75
N LEU A 65 17.02 -2.61 -10.09
CA LEU A 65 16.89 -3.96 -9.53
C LEU A 65 16.52 -5.02 -10.57
N PHE A 66 15.71 -4.64 -11.55
CA PHE A 66 15.16 -5.51 -12.59
C PHE A 66 15.44 -4.95 -14.00
N PRO A 67 16.71 -4.76 -14.41
CA PRO A 67 17.02 -4.08 -15.65
C PRO A 67 16.42 -4.79 -16.88
N GLY A 68 15.80 -3.99 -17.75
CA GLY A 68 15.14 -4.47 -18.97
C GLY A 68 13.79 -5.15 -18.74
N ARG A 69 13.15 -4.95 -17.57
CA ARG A 69 11.78 -5.39 -17.30
C ARG A 69 10.83 -4.21 -17.36
N GLU A 70 9.65 -4.49 -17.88
CA GLU A 70 8.47 -3.65 -17.69
C GLU A 70 7.90 -3.95 -16.31
N ILE A 71 7.63 -2.91 -15.52
CA ILE A 71 7.19 -3.03 -14.13
C ILE A 71 5.91 -2.21 -13.95
N HIS A 72 4.92 -2.83 -13.32
CA HIS A 72 3.69 -2.20 -12.87
C HIS A 72 3.48 -2.46 -11.38
N PHE A 73 2.61 -1.69 -10.73
CA PHE A 73 2.49 -1.69 -9.28
C PHE A 73 1.03 -1.78 -8.82
N LEU A 74 0.81 -2.53 -7.74
CA LEU A 74 -0.29 -2.26 -6.82
C LEU A 74 0.26 -1.37 -5.69
N ALA A 75 -0.09 -0.09 -5.75
CA ALA A 75 0.24 0.88 -4.72
C ALA A 75 -0.75 0.77 -3.56
N LEU A 76 -0.24 0.45 -2.38
CA LEU A 76 -1.03 0.38 -1.15
C LEU A 76 -0.82 1.67 -0.38
N ALA A 77 -1.89 2.38 -0.03
CA ALA A 77 -1.79 3.63 0.70
C ALA A 77 -0.98 3.48 2.00
N THR A 78 -0.12 4.45 2.31
CA THR A 78 0.83 4.38 3.41
C THR A 78 0.14 4.63 4.77
N PRO A 79 0.31 3.76 5.78
CA PRO A 79 -0.46 3.82 7.02
C PRO A 79 0.16 4.72 8.09
N ILE A 80 -0.07 6.02 8.04
CA ILE A 80 0.50 6.93 9.04
C ILE A 80 -0.62 7.58 9.87
N PRO A 81 -0.81 7.16 11.15
CA PRO A 81 -1.80 7.76 12.03
C PRO A 81 -1.64 9.29 12.16
N GLY A 82 -2.73 10.04 11.96
CA GLY A 82 -2.74 11.50 12.03
C GLY A 82 -2.41 12.21 10.71
N MET A 83 -2.25 11.47 9.61
CA MET A 83 -2.12 12.03 8.26
C MET A 83 -3.44 12.60 7.71
N ASP A 84 -3.35 13.33 6.61
CA ASP A 84 -4.50 13.68 5.77
C ASP A 84 -4.85 12.48 4.87
N GLU A 85 -5.74 11.62 5.34
CA GLU A 85 -6.11 10.35 4.69
C GLU A 85 -6.76 10.57 3.31
N GLU A 86 -7.70 11.52 3.22
CA GLU A 86 -8.40 11.83 1.96
C GLU A 86 -7.43 12.44 0.94
N GLY A 87 -6.59 13.39 1.36
CA GLY A 87 -5.57 13.96 0.50
C GLY A 87 -4.55 12.92 0.02
N HIS A 88 -4.11 12.03 0.92
CA HIS A 88 -3.18 10.95 0.59
C HIS A 88 -3.79 9.96 -0.42
N ASN A 89 -5.06 9.57 -0.23
CA ASN A 89 -5.75 8.69 -1.17
C ASN A 89 -5.89 9.33 -2.55
N ARG A 90 -6.36 10.57 -2.63
CA ARG A 90 -6.46 11.30 -3.91
C ARG A 90 -5.12 11.37 -4.62
N TRP A 91 -4.06 11.77 -3.93
CA TRP A 91 -2.72 11.83 -4.50
C TRP A 91 -2.22 10.45 -4.96
N LEU A 92 -2.45 9.41 -4.19
CA LEU A 92 -2.09 8.04 -4.57
C LEU A 92 -2.78 7.60 -5.87
N ALA A 93 -4.06 7.93 -6.05
CA ALA A 93 -4.78 7.66 -7.30
C ALA A 93 -4.19 8.45 -8.47
N GLU A 94 -3.85 9.73 -8.27
CA GLU A 94 -3.18 10.56 -9.27
C GLU A 94 -1.83 9.96 -9.71
N GLN A 95 -1.08 9.35 -8.80
CA GLN A 95 0.19 8.68 -9.12
C GLN A 95 0.02 7.51 -10.10
N MET A 96 -1.14 6.84 -10.09
CA MET A 96 -1.40 5.71 -11.00
C MET A 96 -1.88 6.15 -12.38
N ALA A 97 -2.33 7.40 -12.54
CA ALA A 97 -2.98 7.86 -13.78
C ALA A 97 -2.12 7.73 -15.05
N GLY A 98 -0.79 7.68 -14.89
CA GLY A 98 0.17 7.53 -16.00
C GLY A 98 0.39 6.09 -16.48
N ASP A 99 -0.09 5.08 -15.76
CA ASP A 99 0.07 3.67 -16.11
C ASP A 99 -1.26 2.90 -16.02
N PRO A 100 -1.87 2.51 -17.15
CA PRO A 100 -3.16 1.84 -17.16
C PRO A 100 -3.15 0.42 -16.56
N HIS A 101 -1.97 -0.15 -16.29
CA HIS A 101 -1.86 -1.46 -15.64
C HIS A 101 -1.63 -1.35 -14.14
N SER A 102 -1.05 -0.24 -13.66
CA SER A 102 -0.88 -0.01 -12.24
C SER A 102 -2.21 0.35 -11.58
N ALA A 103 -2.35 0.01 -10.31
CA ALA A 103 -3.56 0.21 -9.54
C ALA A 103 -3.24 0.67 -8.12
N ALA A 104 -4.22 1.26 -7.44
CA ALA A 104 -4.09 1.69 -6.06
C ALA A 104 -5.15 1.04 -5.16
N SER A 105 -4.76 0.72 -3.92
CA SER A 105 -5.70 0.48 -2.82
C SER A 105 -5.66 1.63 -1.83
N MET A 106 -6.82 2.24 -1.60
CA MET A 106 -6.96 3.36 -0.68
C MET A 106 -6.74 2.94 0.76
N VAL A 107 -6.24 3.86 1.60
CA VAL A 107 -6.28 3.65 3.05
C VAL A 107 -7.72 3.73 3.48
N VAL A 108 -8.10 2.80 4.37
CA VAL A 108 -9.34 2.90 5.13
C VAL A 108 -9.00 2.85 6.61
N THR A 109 -9.66 3.70 7.37
CA THR A 109 -9.50 3.82 8.82
C THR A 109 -10.83 3.47 9.50
N PRO A 110 -10.80 2.99 10.75
CA PRO A 110 -12.02 2.57 11.44
C PRO A 110 -13.03 3.70 11.66
N ASP A 111 -12.59 4.97 11.59
CA ASP A 111 -13.44 6.15 11.76
C ASP A 111 -14.09 6.63 10.45
N MET A 112 -13.71 6.06 9.30
CA MET A 112 -14.29 6.42 8.00
C MET A 112 -15.74 5.93 7.92
N THR A 113 -16.66 6.79 7.48
CA THR A 113 -18.05 6.35 7.25
C THR A 113 -18.17 5.55 5.95
N PRO A 114 -19.17 4.65 5.84
CA PRO A 114 -19.42 3.92 4.59
C PRO A 114 -19.60 4.84 3.37
N GLU A 115 -20.26 5.98 3.55
CA GLU A 115 -20.49 6.96 2.48
C GLU A 115 -19.19 7.61 2.01
N GLN A 116 -18.28 7.93 2.95
CA GLN A 116 -16.96 8.50 2.63
C GLN A 116 -16.11 7.49 1.87
N ALA A 117 -16.09 6.24 2.31
CA ALA A 117 -15.36 5.17 1.63
C ALA A 117 -15.91 4.94 0.21
N ALA A 118 -17.23 4.79 0.08
CA ALA A 118 -17.89 4.58 -1.21
C ALA A 118 -17.66 5.73 -2.19
N ALA A 119 -17.70 6.98 -1.71
CA ALA A 119 -17.44 8.16 -2.53
C ALA A 119 -16.01 8.19 -3.07
N GLN A 120 -15.01 7.92 -2.24
CA GLN A 120 -13.61 7.88 -2.68
C GLN A 120 -13.34 6.75 -3.68
N VAL A 121 -13.94 5.58 -3.50
CA VAL A 121 -13.86 4.48 -4.48
C VAL A 121 -14.41 4.91 -5.84
N GLU A 122 -15.58 5.55 -5.86
CA GLU A 122 -16.24 5.98 -7.09
C GLU A 122 -15.51 7.13 -7.79
N GLU A 123 -14.98 8.09 -7.02
CA GLU A 123 -14.28 9.25 -7.56
C GLU A 123 -12.93 8.89 -8.17
N HIS A 124 -12.19 7.96 -7.54
CA HIS A 124 -10.80 7.70 -7.88
C HIS A 124 -10.54 6.34 -8.55
N GLY A 125 -11.55 5.47 -8.63
CA GLY A 125 -11.43 4.19 -9.32
C GLY A 125 -10.41 3.24 -8.68
N PHE A 126 -10.33 3.22 -7.34
CA PHE A 126 -9.44 2.33 -6.62
C PHE A 126 -9.72 0.85 -6.96
N PHE A 127 -8.68 0.02 -6.91
CA PHE A 127 -8.79 -1.44 -7.06
C PHE A 127 -9.17 -2.14 -5.74
N GLY A 128 -8.72 -1.59 -4.62
CA GLY A 128 -8.98 -2.18 -3.31
C GLY A 128 -8.98 -1.20 -2.16
N MET A 129 -9.23 -1.76 -0.98
CA MET A 129 -9.11 -1.11 0.31
C MET A 129 -7.94 -1.72 1.08
N LYS A 130 -7.23 -0.86 1.81
CA LYS A 130 -6.09 -1.23 2.62
C LYS A 130 -6.28 -0.74 4.06
N PRO A 131 -6.90 -1.57 4.93
CA PRO A 131 -6.97 -1.32 6.36
C PRO A 131 -5.64 -1.67 7.04
N TYR A 132 -5.37 -1.04 8.18
CA TYR A 132 -4.16 -1.32 8.95
C TYR A 132 -4.39 -1.33 10.45
N ARG A 133 -3.83 -2.35 11.11
CA ARG A 133 -3.80 -2.47 12.58
C ARG A 133 -3.19 -1.26 13.30
N THR A 134 -2.40 -0.43 12.62
CA THR A 134 -1.83 0.83 13.18
C THR A 134 -2.90 1.86 13.54
N PHE A 135 -4.10 1.74 12.96
CA PHE A 135 -5.27 2.55 13.31
C PHE A 135 -6.13 1.91 14.40
N ALA A 136 -5.83 0.69 14.84
CA ALA A 136 -6.53 0.05 15.95
C ALA A 136 -6.06 0.64 17.30
N PRO A 137 -6.91 0.60 18.35
CA PRO A 137 -6.52 1.00 19.70
C PRO A 137 -5.33 0.20 20.28
N ASP A 138 -5.28 -1.11 20.02
CA ASP A 138 -4.11 -1.97 20.30
C ASP A 138 -3.65 -2.64 19.01
N MET A 139 -2.69 -2.01 18.32
CA MET A 139 -2.18 -2.54 17.07
C MET A 139 -1.62 -3.97 17.18
N THR A 140 -1.21 -4.43 18.37
CA THR A 140 -0.55 -5.73 18.55
C THR A 140 -1.56 -6.87 18.62
N ASN A 141 -2.66 -6.67 19.34
CA ASN A 141 -3.66 -7.72 19.61
C ASN A 141 -5.06 -7.37 19.09
N ALA A 142 -5.18 -6.40 18.20
CA ALA A 142 -6.44 -6.00 17.59
C ALA A 142 -7.18 -7.17 16.92
N ARG A 143 -8.51 -7.15 17.03
CA ARG A 143 -9.42 -7.89 16.16
C ARG A 143 -9.45 -7.22 14.78
N ILE A 144 -9.83 -7.96 13.73
CA ILE A 144 -9.97 -7.37 12.38
C ILE A 144 -10.96 -6.21 12.42
N ALA A 145 -12.08 -6.39 13.14
CA ALA A 145 -13.12 -5.38 13.31
C ALA A 145 -12.64 -4.08 14.00
N ASP A 146 -11.52 -4.09 14.73
CA ASP A 146 -10.99 -2.90 15.42
C ASP A 146 -10.37 -1.89 14.43
N PHE A 147 -10.01 -2.32 13.23
CA PHE A 147 -9.39 -1.45 12.20
C PHE A 147 -9.99 -1.65 10.80
N LEU A 148 -10.92 -2.57 10.65
CA LEU A 148 -11.79 -2.76 9.50
C LEU A 148 -13.19 -3.14 10.00
N PRO A 149 -14.00 -2.15 10.43
CA PRO A 149 -15.38 -2.40 10.83
C PRO A 149 -16.20 -3.06 9.71
N GLU A 150 -17.14 -3.94 10.07
CA GLU A 150 -17.98 -4.72 9.12
C GLU A 150 -18.64 -3.84 8.05
N VAL A 151 -19.11 -2.65 8.43
CA VAL A 151 -19.75 -1.70 7.50
C VAL A 151 -18.83 -1.25 6.35
N LEU A 152 -17.51 -1.28 6.52
CA LEU A 152 -16.55 -1.01 5.45
C LEU A 152 -16.28 -2.26 4.59
N VAL A 153 -16.44 -3.45 5.16
CA VAL A 153 -16.41 -4.72 4.39
C VAL A 153 -17.62 -4.78 3.46
N GLU A 154 -18.80 -4.39 3.93
CA GLU A 154 -20.02 -4.29 3.11
C GLU A 154 -19.81 -3.34 1.91
N VAL A 155 -19.19 -2.18 2.11
CA VAL A 155 -18.85 -1.26 1.01
C VAL A 155 -17.88 -1.92 0.01
N ALA A 156 -16.87 -2.64 0.49
CA ALA A 156 -15.94 -3.34 -0.38
C ALA A 156 -16.64 -4.41 -1.21
N ASP A 157 -17.54 -5.20 -0.63
CA ASP A 157 -18.35 -6.21 -1.33
C ASP A 157 -19.25 -5.55 -2.39
N GLU A 158 -20.03 -4.55 -2.00
CA GLU A 158 -20.95 -3.83 -2.90
C GLU A 158 -20.23 -3.19 -4.10
N LYS A 159 -19.00 -2.69 -3.90
CA LYS A 159 -18.20 -2.05 -4.94
C LYS A 159 -17.27 -3.03 -5.67
N GLY A 160 -17.23 -4.31 -5.27
CA GLY A 160 -16.39 -5.34 -5.91
C GLY A 160 -14.89 -5.16 -5.68
N MET A 161 -14.51 -4.65 -4.51
CA MET A 161 -13.15 -4.25 -4.15
C MET A 161 -12.35 -5.39 -3.51
N ALA A 162 -11.04 -5.43 -3.77
CA ALA A 162 -10.14 -6.28 -3.00
C ALA A 162 -9.86 -5.68 -1.61
N ILE A 163 -9.67 -6.52 -0.59
CA ILE A 163 -9.17 -6.11 0.73
C ILE A 163 -7.81 -6.76 0.96
N THR A 164 -6.76 -5.95 1.11
CA THR A 164 -5.40 -6.47 1.37
C THR A 164 -5.09 -6.40 2.87
N LEU A 165 -5.34 -7.47 3.62
CA LEU A 165 -5.27 -7.42 5.08
C LEU A 165 -3.89 -7.77 5.67
N HIS A 166 -3.40 -6.98 6.63
CA HIS A 166 -2.36 -7.42 7.56
C HIS A 166 -2.99 -7.78 8.90
N LEU A 167 -2.82 -9.01 9.34
CA LEU A 167 -3.36 -9.50 10.60
C LEU A 167 -2.54 -9.00 11.80
N ALA A 168 -3.24 -8.70 12.90
CA ALA A 168 -2.66 -8.57 14.22
C ALA A 168 -2.61 -9.94 14.91
N GLY A 169 -2.18 -9.98 16.17
CA GLY A 169 -2.03 -11.23 16.92
C GLY A 169 -0.72 -11.96 16.59
N LYS A 170 -0.19 -12.66 17.59
CA LYS A 170 1.13 -13.29 17.51
C LYS A 170 1.16 -14.46 16.52
N GLU A 171 0.05 -15.18 16.41
CA GLU A 171 -0.04 -16.38 15.55
C GLU A 171 -0.50 -16.03 14.12
N GLY A 172 -0.80 -14.76 13.85
CA GLY A 172 -1.17 -14.26 12.52
C GLY A 172 -2.33 -15.07 11.93
N PRO A 173 -2.18 -15.67 10.74
CA PRO A 173 -3.23 -16.49 10.12
C PRO A 173 -3.68 -17.72 10.93
N ALA A 174 -2.87 -18.20 11.87
CA ALA A 174 -3.23 -19.33 12.74
C ALA A 174 -3.91 -18.89 14.05
N ASP A 175 -3.98 -17.58 14.30
CA ASP A 175 -4.61 -17.04 15.50
C ASP A 175 -6.12 -17.33 15.49
N ARG A 176 -6.61 -17.89 16.60
CA ARG A 176 -8.02 -18.30 16.74
C ARG A 176 -8.97 -17.12 16.60
N GLU A 177 -8.55 -15.94 17.01
CA GLU A 177 -9.36 -14.75 16.97
C GLU A 177 -9.50 -14.24 15.53
N ASN A 178 -8.39 -14.22 14.76
CA ASN A 178 -8.39 -13.89 13.34
C ASN A 178 -9.22 -14.90 12.52
N LEU A 179 -9.10 -16.20 12.81
CA LEU A 179 -9.91 -17.23 12.14
C LEU A 179 -11.40 -17.14 12.47
N ALA A 180 -11.77 -16.53 13.59
CA ALA A 180 -13.17 -16.30 13.95
C ALA A 180 -13.74 -15.02 13.32
N ASP A 181 -12.88 -14.08 12.89
CA ASP A 181 -13.27 -12.86 12.18
C ASP A 181 -13.41 -13.07 10.66
N LEU A 182 -12.84 -14.14 10.09
CA LEU A 182 -12.86 -14.49 8.66
C LEU A 182 -13.96 -15.51 8.33
#